data_AF-A0A4Q6E477-F1
#
_entry.id   AF-A0A4Q6E477-F1
#
_cell.length_a   1.000
_cell.length_b   1.000
_cell.length_c   1.000
_cell.angle_alpha   90.00
_cell.angle_beta   90.00
_cell.angle_gamma   90.00
#
_symmetry.space_group_name_H-M   'P 1'
#
loop_
_entity.id
_entity.type
_entity.pdbx_description
1 polymer ?
#
loop_
_entity_poly.entity_id
_entity_poly.type
_entity_poly.pdbx_seq_one_letter_code
_entity_poly.pdbx_strand_id
1 'polypeptide(L)'
;MSEDPRPLILCLALDPATQTRLNEARERHFPPERNYLAAHLTMFHHLPAARAAEVEALLRDLTQAQAPIELEATGYRFLGRGVALE
;
A
#
# COMPACT_ATOMS: atom_id res chain seq x y z
N MET A 1 -9.88 26.26 -2.83
CA MET A 1 -9.66 24.82 -2.61
C MET A 1 -8.18 24.68 -2.32
N SER A 2 -7.79 24.43 -1.06
CA SER A 2 -6.38 24.33 -0.71
C SER A 2 -5.86 22.99 -1.25
N GLU A 3 -4.93 23.01 -2.21
CA GLU A 3 -4.19 21.82 -2.59
C GLU A 3 -3.38 21.36 -1.39
N ASP A 4 -3.54 20.09 -1.00
CA ASP A 4 -2.72 19.45 0.00
C ASP A 4 -1.33 19.20 -0.60
N PRO A 5 -0.24 19.79 -0.08
CA PRO A 5 1.09 19.61 -0.66
C PRO A 5 1.70 18.24 -0.36
N ARG A 6 1.05 17.41 0.47
CA ARG A 6 1.60 16.12 0.90
C ARG A 6 1.65 15.12 -0.28
N PRO A 7 2.79 14.43 -0.47
CA PRO A 7 2.92 13.47 -1.56
C PRO A 7 1.91 12.33 -1.43
N LEU A 8 1.48 11.80 -2.58
CA LEU A 8 0.60 10.64 -2.64
C LEU A 8 1.44 9.36 -2.54
N ILE A 9 0.90 8.37 -1.82
CA ILE A 9 1.44 7.02 -1.78
C ILE A 9 0.50 6.14 -2.61
N LEU A 10 1.03 5.48 -3.63
CA LEU A 10 0.28 4.47 -4.39
C LEU A 10 0.53 3.11 -3.78
N CYS A 11 -0.56 2.45 -3.38
CA CYS A 11 -0.54 1.08 -2.88
C CYS A 11 -1.32 0.16 -3.82
N LEU A 12 -0.87 -1.09 -3.93
CA LEU A 12 -1.63 -2.13 -4.60
C LEU A 12 -2.81 -2.56 -3.72
N ALA A 13 -3.99 -2.69 -4.31
CA ALA A 13 -5.15 -3.24 -3.63
C ALA A 13 -4.98 -4.75 -3.45
N LEU A 14 -5.13 -5.23 -2.22
CA LEU A 14 -5.08 -6.65 -1.89
C LEU A 14 -6.49 -7.23 -1.91
N ASP A 15 -6.61 -8.54 -2.19
CA ASP A 15 -7.89 -9.22 -1.99
C ASP A 15 -8.30 -9.19 -0.51
N PRO A 16 -9.60 -9.29 -0.19
CA PRO A 16 -10.09 -9.13 1.18
C PRO A 16 -9.51 -10.14 2.18
N ALA A 17 -9.25 -11.37 1.75
CA ALA A 17 -8.72 -12.41 2.63
C ALA A 17 -7.26 -12.13 2.99
N THR A 18 -6.44 -11.78 2.00
CA THR A 18 -5.05 -11.36 2.23
C THR A 18 -4.99 -10.11 3.10
N GLN A 19 -5.79 -9.08 2.79
CA GLN A 19 -5.83 -7.84 3.59
C GLN A 19 -6.16 -8.12 5.06
N THR A 20 -7.15 -8.98 5.33
CA THR A 20 -7.56 -9.36 6.69
C THR A 20 -6.42 -10.04 7.43
N ARG A 21 -5.82 -11.08 6.83
CA ARG A 21 -4.70 -11.82 7.41
C ARG A 21 -3.52 -10.91 7.74
N LEU A 22 -3.19 -9.96 6.88
CA LEU A 22 -2.08 -9.04 7.11
C LEU A 22 -2.42 -7.99 8.18
N ASN A 23 -3.66 -7.54 8.28
CA ASN A 23 -4.10 -6.65 9.35
C ASN A 23 -4.02 -7.35 10.71
N GLU A 24 -4.50 -8.59 10.82
CA GLU A 24 -4.41 -9.39 12.05
C GLU A 24 -2.95 -9.62 12.48
N ALA A 25 -2.05 -9.88 11.52
CA ALA A 25 -0.62 -10.00 11.81
C ALA A 25 -0.05 -8.70 12.39
N ARG A 26 -0.50 -7.54 11.90
CA ARG A 26 -0.12 -6.24 12.46
C ARG A 26 -0.63 -6.07 13.88
N GLU A 27 -1.91 -6.35 14.11
CA GLU A 27 -2.51 -6.25 15.46
C GLU A 27 -1.82 -7.16 16.48
N ARG A 28 -1.41 -8.36 16.06
CA ARG A 28 -0.75 -9.33 16.95
C ARG A 28 0.72 -9.02 17.24
N HIS A 29 1.45 -8.47 16.27
CA HIS A 29 2.91 -8.40 16.33
C HIS A 29 3.50 -6.99 16.32
N PHE A 30 2.76 -5.97 15.87
CA PHE A 30 3.25 -4.59 15.90
C PHE A 30 2.88 -3.91 17.22
N PRO A 31 3.76 -3.05 17.75
CA PRO A 31 3.44 -2.24 18.92
C PRO A 31 2.17 -1.42 18.67
N PRO A 32 1.14 -1.53 19.53
CA PRO A 32 -0.16 -0.90 19.30
C PRO A 32 -0.06 0.62 19.18
N GLU A 33 0.87 1.26 19.91
CA GLU A 33 1.12 2.71 19.86
C GLU A 33 1.70 3.19 18.51
N ARG A 34 2.12 2.27 17.63
CA ARG A 34 2.63 2.54 16.28
C ARG A 34 1.78 1.93 15.17
N ASN A 35 0.71 1.21 15.50
CA ASN A 35 -0.11 0.49 14.54
C ASN A 35 -1.36 1.30 14.15
N TYR A 36 -1.17 2.38 13.39
CA TYR A 36 -2.24 3.29 12.94
C TYR A 36 -2.61 3.15 11.45
N LEU A 37 -2.00 2.20 10.73
CA LEU A 37 -2.29 1.92 9.31
C LEU A 37 -2.69 0.45 9.14
N ALA A 38 -3.55 0.19 8.15
CA ALA A 38 -3.74 -1.16 7.63
C ALA A 38 -2.47 -1.66 6.92
N ALA A 39 -2.35 -2.98 6.76
CA ALA A 39 -1.32 -3.56 5.91
C ALA A 39 -1.47 -3.04 4.48
N HIS A 40 -0.35 -2.75 3.83
CA HIS A 40 -0.36 -2.20 2.48
C HIS A 40 0.91 -2.62 1.75
N LEU A 41 0.79 -2.75 0.42
CA LEU A 41 1.92 -2.95 -0.47
C LEU A 41 2.16 -1.66 -1.26
N THR A 42 3.17 -0.90 -0.87
CA THR A 42 3.53 0.36 -1.53
C THR A 42 4.20 0.09 -2.87
N MET A 43 3.65 0.66 -3.95
CA MET A 43 4.29 0.69 -5.27
C MET A 43 5.13 1.97 -5.45
N PHE A 44 4.57 3.12 -5.05
CA PHE A 44 5.27 4.42 -5.07
C PHE A 44 5.01 5.16 -3.76
N HIS A 45 6.07 5.66 -3.13
CA HIS A 45 5.99 6.35 -1.83
C HIS A 45 6.02 7.89 -1.95
N HIS A 46 6.11 8.45 -3.16
CA HIS A 46 6.28 9.89 -3.37
C HIS A 46 5.79 10.39 -4.74
N LEU A 47 4.48 10.29 -4.99
CA LEU A 47 3.86 10.89 -6.17
C LEU A 47 3.44 12.36 -5.91
N PRO A 48 3.53 13.25 -6.92
CA PRO A 48 3.26 14.67 -6.74
C PRO A 48 1.77 14.95 -6.51
N ALA A 49 1.45 15.61 -5.39
CA ALA A 49 0.09 15.95 -5.02
C ALA A 49 -0.60 16.88 -6.03
N ALA A 50 0.16 17.84 -6.59
CA ALA A 50 -0.31 18.77 -7.61
C ALA A 50 -0.81 18.09 -8.90
N ARG A 51 -0.51 16.80 -9.09
CA ARG A 51 -0.96 16.02 -10.25
C ARG A 51 -1.89 14.87 -9.85
N ALA A 52 -2.55 14.95 -8.69
CA ALA A 52 -3.45 13.92 -8.19
C ALA A 52 -4.50 13.49 -9.23
N ALA A 53 -5.18 14.46 -9.84
CA ALA A 53 -6.21 14.17 -10.84
C ALA A 53 -5.67 13.45 -12.08
N GLU A 54 -4.45 13.80 -12.52
CA GLU A 54 -3.79 13.14 -13.65
C GLU A 54 -3.36 11.71 -13.29
N VAL A 55 -2.82 11.52 -12.08
CA VAL A 55 -2.46 10.20 -11.55
C VAL A 55 -3.70 9.32 -11.46
N GLU A 56 -4.81 9.83 -10.92
CA GLU A 56 -6.07 9.09 -10.82
C GLU A 56 -6.64 8.70 -12.19
N ALA A 57 -6.62 9.62 -13.16
CA ALA A 57 -7.07 9.34 -14.53
C ALA A 57 -6.22 8.25 -15.18
N LEU A 58 -4.88 8.36 -15.08
CA LEU A 58 -3.96 7.36 -15.62
C LEU A 58 -4.16 5.98 -14.98
N LEU A 59 -4.32 5.92 -13.65
CA LEU A 59 -4.56 4.67 -12.95
C LEU A 59 -5.89 4.03 -13.35
N ARG A 60 -6.93 4.84 -13.57
CA ARG A 60 -8.21 4.33 -14.07
C ARG A 60 -8.06 3.65 -15.42
N ASP A 61 -7.33 4.28 -16.34
CA ASP A 61 -7.13 3.72 -17.69
C ASP A 61 -6.26 2.46 -17.65
N LEU A 62 -5.16 2.48 -16.88
CA LEU A 62 -4.26 1.34 -16.74
C LEU A 62 -4.98 0.13 -16.11
N THR A 63 -5.77 0.35 -15.06
CA THR A 63 -6.47 -0.73 -14.36
C THR A 63 -7.58 -1.40 -15.18
N GLN A 64 -8.07 -0.77 -16.26
CA GLN A 64 -9.03 -1.41 -17.17
C GLN A 64 -8.38 -2.49 -18.04
N ALA A 65 -7.11 -2.30 -18.42
CA ALA A 65 -6.38 -3.24 -19.27
C ALA A 65 -5.51 -4.22 -18.47
N GLN A 66 -5.26 -3.92 -17.20
CA GLN A 66 -4.37 -4.70 -16.34
C GLN A 66 -5.11 -5.89 -15.71
N ALA A 67 -4.63 -7.10 -15.98
CA ALA A 67 -5.05 -8.29 -15.25
C ALA A 67 -4.59 -8.23 -13.78
N PRO A 68 -5.26 -8.92 -12.85
CA PRO A 68 -4.80 -9.05 -11.47
C PRO A 68 -3.33 -9.46 -11.41
N ILE A 69 -2.56 -8.80 -10.54
CA ILE A 69 -1.15 -9.08 -10.37
C ILE A 69 -1.04 -10.24 -9.35
N GLU A 70 -0.60 -11.40 -9.82
CA GLU A 70 -0.31 -12.53 -8.95
C GLU A 70 1.00 -12.29 -8.19
N LEU A 71 0.92 -12.38 -6.86
CA LEU A 71 2.03 -12.16 -5.95
C LEU A 71 2.07 -13.29 -4.94
N GLU A 72 3.27 -13.79 -4.67
CA GLU A 72 3.52 -14.77 -3.61
C GLU A 72 4.50 -14.17 -2.60
N ALA A 73 4.09 -14.11 -1.34
CA ALA A 73 4.98 -13.79 -0.24
C ALA A 73 5.66 -15.09 0.22
N THR A 74 6.95 -15.19 -0.05
CA THR A 74 7.78 -16.38 0.17
C THR A 74 8.54 -16.35 1.50
N GLY A 75 8.65 -15.17 2.12
CA GLY A 75 9.42 -15.05 3.34
C GLY A 75 9.18 -13.78 4.14
N TYR A 76 10.07 -13.58 5.10
CA TYR A 76 10.10 -12.41 5.95
C TYR A 76 11.43 -11.69 5.78
N ARG A 77 11.36 -10.39 5.49
CA ARG A 77 12.51 -9.50 5.44
C ARG A 77 12.57 -8.60 6.66
N PHE A 78 13.69 -8.60 7.36
CA PHE A 78 13.95 -7.65 8.43
C PHE A 78 14.34 -6.28 7.85
N LEU A 79 13.66 -5.22 8.28
CA LEU A 79 13.85 -3.83 7.81
C LEU A 79 14.59 -2.95 8.85
N GLY A 80 15.27 -3.55 9.83
CA GLY A 80 15.96 -2.82 10.90
C GLY A 80 15.04 -2.41 12.05
N ARG A 81 13.87 -1.81 11.77
CA ARG A 81 12.88 -1.38 12.79
C ARG A 81 11.49 -2.00 12.59
N GLY A 82 11.41 -3.06 11.78
CA GLY A 82 10.18 -3.75 11.43
C GLY A 82 10.46 -4.97 10.55
N VAL A 83 9.39 -5.64 10.13
CA VAL A 83 9.42 -6.82 9.25
C VAL A 83 8.46 -6.57 8.09
N ALA A 84 8.89 -6.93 6.89
CA ALA A 84 8.05 -7.04 5.71
C ALA A 84 7.90 -8.51 5.30
N LEU A 85 6.80 -8.79 4.61
CA LEU A 85 6.70 -9.99 3.78
C LEU A 85 7.40 -9.71 2.45
N GLU A 86 8.17 -10.68 1.95
CA GLU A 86 8.88 -10.61 0.67
C GLU A 86 8.50 -11.73 -0.28
#